data_AF-A0A2E7C0R6-F1
#
_entry.id   AF-A0A2E7C0R6-F1
#
_cell.length_a   1.000
_cell.length_b   1.000
_cell.length_c   1.000
_cell.angle_alpha   90.00
_cell.angle_beta   90.00
_cell.angle_gamma   90.00
#
_symmetry.space_group_name_H-M   'P 1'
#
loop_
_entity.id
_entity.type
_entity.pdbx_description
1 polymer ?
#
loop_
_entity_poly.entity_id
_entity_poly.type
_entity_poly.pdbx_seq_one_letter_code
_entity_poly.pdbx_strand_id
1 'polypeptide(L)'
;MKRFNLTFSGEILPGTDPATARRHFGQLFQIRDPARVERFFSGDTVTLRRSLEQKAAAAWFVRMRGLGLQAHLEAVPQARAATAAAPGHRRPIRTPASPGHARWGPNPYTLKPYRAPAPAAERARQAARRAHVALAVALLTLCLLFALDALEQLLPPPPALPTLQAAATSESGELMLATSRLLLHHDRSGAQLGVISATELGLTAPVEKLLWLNSERLLVRVATTEGGNLYRCTIADKQCRAFAGDQGHWRADAMVRVPNSRHLVLADSVGGRLWRVDGVGNTIAEGKASLPANPTLRIHDGLLLSSSAAGPALSVFRYEPSAFAQQLDELLLLPEAALAAELDRVQDFARAGSFWWVVLENAGSGQRGVFRFDSQWNALPPVLPPSAAASMTLVPWGDRMLLLRAGDNALLRFSADGAAGSALASDALTERAAQRGRALQLRVTALHSGRGLLLVLSALAACFGLWQYGRQRVFAAERGRHAPLLGPRINEVEWLKPMDAAQRGTLRRARTRGYIGLLGPLLVLVDHRGVYHAGNGIQIQRHPRFLRIEGVQVDIGSRRRPAFDTTRWGAVEALLSGSSRSDMIAVLVTMLESRQPLALAISAALVVLLTASTLTLLP
;
A
#
# COMPACT_ATOMS: atom_id res chain seq x y z
N MET A 1 -5.70 38.36 -30.08
CA MET A 1 -5.12 37.00 -29.89
C MET A 1 -4.21 36.74 -31.08
N LYS A 2 -2.96 36.34 -30.86
CA LYS A 2 -1.98 36.11 -31.94
C LYS A 2 -2.41 34.87 -32.74
N ARG A 3 -2.46 34.99 -34.07
CA ARG A 3 -2.79 33.90 -35.00
C ARG A 3 -1.54 33.51 -35.78
N PHE A 4 -1.38 32.23 -36.04
CA PHE A 4 -0.21 31.68 -36.71
C PHE A 4 -0.63 30.88 -37.95
N ASN A 5 0.19 30.95 -38.99
CA ASN A 5 0.13 30.03 -40.12
C ASN A 5 1.20 28.95 -39.91
N LEU A 6 0.85 27.70 -40.18
CA LEU A 6 1.79 26.58 -40.22
C LEU A 6 2.28 26.42 -41.65
N THR A 7 3.57 26.66 -41.89
CA THR A 7 4.23 26.53 -43.19
C THR A 7 5.21 25.35 -43.20
N PHE A 8 5.43 24.78 -44.37
CA PHE A 8 6.31 23.62 -44.58
C PHE A 8 6.96 23.70 -45.96
N SER A 9 8.29 23.53 -46.02
CA SER A 9 9.12 23.66 -47.22
C SER A 9 9.68 22.32 -47.73
N GLY A 10 9.31 21.19 -47.12
CA GLY A 10 9.88 19.89 -47.48
C GLY A 10 11.10 19.47 -46.66
N GLU A 11 11.50 20.27 -45.65
CA GLU A 11 12.65 19.98 -44.81
C GLU A 11 12.42 18.78 -43.88
N ILE A 12 13.37 17.85 -43.90
CA ILE A 12 13.39 16.62 -43.07
C ILE A 12 14.52 16.76 -42.05
N LEU A 13 14.22 16.43 -40.80
CA LEU A 13 15.19 16.55 -39.70
C LEU A 13 16.33 15.52 -39.84
N PRO A 14 17.57 15.90 -39.53
CA PRO A 14 18.72 15.00 -39.60
C PRO A 14 18.51 13.78 -38.71
N GLY A 15 18.80 12.60 -39.25
CA GLY A 15 18.60 11.30 -38.58
C GLY A 15 17.26 10.61 -38.90
N THR A 16 16.37 11.22 -39.70
CA THR A 16 15.14 10.57 -40.18
C THR A 16 15.28 10.11 -41.63
N ASP A 17 14.96 8.84 -41.91
CA ASP A 17 14.93 8.32 -43.27
C ASP A 17 13.92 9.08 -44.16
N PRO A 18 14.35 9.65 -45.31
CA PRO A 18 13.48 10.44 -46.18
C PRO A 18 12.26 9.69 -46.75
N ALA A 19 12.35 8.37 -46.96
CA ALA A 19 11.21 7.60 -47.45
C ALA A 19 10.14 7.42 -46.36
N THR A 20 10.58 7.25 -45.12
CA THR A 20 9.73 7.13 -43.94
C THR A 20 9.03 8.46 -43.60
N ALA A 21 9.75 9.59 -43.66
CA ALA A 21 9.19 10.91 -43.39
C ALA A 21 8.06 11.30 -44.38
N ARG A 22 8.22 10.99 -45.68
CA ARG A 22 7.18 11.22 -46.70
C ARG A 22 5.92 10.39 -46.45
N ARG A 23 6.08 9.13 -46.04
CA ARG A 23 4.95 8.26 -45.69
C ARG A 23 4.18 8.79 -44.48
N HIS A 24 4.89 9.22 -43.44
CA HIS A 24 4.28 9.82 -42.25
C HIS A 24 3.56 11.13 -42.57
N PHE A 25 4.12 11.97 -43.46
CA PHE A 25 3.46 13.19 -43.93
C PHE A 25 2.12 12.88 -44.64
N GLY A 26 2.12 11.92 -45.58
CA GLY A 26 0.92 11.48 -46.28
C GLY A 26 -0.16 10.96 -45.32
N GLN A 27 0.23 10.18 -44.30
CA GLN A 27 -0.70 9.70 -43.27
C GLN A 27 -1.26 10.83 -42.40
N LEU A 28 -0.42 11.78 -41.95
CA LEU A 28 -0.83 12.88 -41.08
C LEU A 28 -1.88 13.79 -41.74
N PHE A 29 -1.74 14.05 -43.04
CA PHE A 29 -2.67 14.88 -43.83
C PHE A 29 -3.68 14.08 -44.66
N GLN A 30 -3.70 12.75 -44.49
CA GLN A 30 -4.60 11.82 -45.17
C GLN A 30 -4.54 11.91 -46.71
N ILE A 31 -3.34 12.14 -47.25
CA ILE A 31 -3.08 12.17 -48.68
C ILE A 31 -2.68 10.75 -49.13
N ARG A 32 -3.52 10.11 -49.94
CA ARG A 32 -3.33 8.72 -50.41
C ARG A 32 -2.49 8.61 -51.69
N ASP A 33 -2.33 9.73 -52.42
CA ASP A 33 -1.59 9.78 -53.68
C ASP A 33 -0.11 10.16 -53.43
N PRO A 34 0.86 9.26 -53.70
CA PRO A 34 2.27 9.51 -53.46
C PRO A 34 2.85 10.62 -54.36
N ALA A 35 2.36 10.78 -55.59
CA ALA A 35 2.83 11.83 -56.49
C ALA A 35 2.45 13.23 -55.98
N ARG A 36 1.35 13.33 -55.25
CA ARG A 36 0.91 14.58 -54.60
C ARG A 36 1.70 14.89 -53.34
N VAL A 37 2.18 13.87 -52.61
CA VAL A 37 3.04 14.06 -51.44
C VAL A 37 4.39 14.64 -51.87
N GLU A 38 5.01 14.12 -52.94
CA GLU A 38 6.32 14.62 -53.42
C GLU A 38 6.32 16.12 -53.75
N ARG A 39 5.18 16.67 -54.20
CA ARG A 39 5.07 18.12 -54.49
C ARG A 39 5.26 19.00 -53.25
N PHE A 40 5.00 18.50 -52.04
CA PHE A 40 5.24 19.23 -50.79
C PHE A 40 6.68 19.14 -50.30
N PHE A 41 7.51 18.30 -50.93
CA PHE A 41 8.94 18.14 -50.67
C PHE A 41 9.82 18.77 -51.76
N SER A 42 9.24 19.66 -52.57
CA SER A 42 9.88 20.35 -53.69
C SER A 42 10.81 21.50 -53.28
N GLY A 43 10.82 21.89 -52.00
CA GLY A 43 11.55 23.07 -51.50
C GLY A 43 10.67 24.32 -51.37
N ASP A 44 9.51 24.35 -52.04
CA ASP A 44 8.60 25.49 -51.99
C ASP A 44 7.88 25.57 -50.64
N THR A 45 7.81 26.76 -50.05
CA THR A 45 7.12 26.97 -48.77
C THR A 45 5.61 26.94 -48.97
N VAL A 46 4.95 25.88 -48.49
CA VAL A 46 3.51 25.70 -48.57
C VAL A 46 2.85 25.94 -47.21
N THR A 47 1.78 26.74 -47.18
CA THR A 47 0.96 26.90 -45.97
C THR A 47 0.00 25.73 -45.78
N LEU A 48 0.28 24.87 -44.80
CA LEU A 48 -0.55 23.69 -44.51
C LEU A 48 -1.84 24.07 -43.80
N ARG A 49 -1.80 25.05 -42.88
CA ARG A 49 -2.98 25.56 -42.16
C ARG A 49 -2.83 27.03 -41.81
N ARG A 50 -3.91 27.81 -41.97
CA ARG A 50 -3.94 29.26 -41.71
C ARG A 50 -4.70 29.61 -40.44
N SER A 51 -4.36 30.75 -39.84
CA SER A 51 -5.10 31.37 -38.72
C SER A 51 -5.30 30.47 -37.48
N LEU A 52 -4.31 29.63 -37.16
CA LEU A 52 -4.33 28.80 -35.97
C LEU A 52 -4.15 29.64 -34.70
N GLU A 53 -4.94 29.33 -33.67
CA GLU A 53 -4.68 29.84 -32.33
C GLU A 53 -3.37 29.26 -31.78
N GLN A 54 -2.66 30.04 -30.97
CA GLN A 54 -1.30 29.73 -30.48
C GLN A 54 -1.17 28.30 -29.91
N LYS A 55 -2.14 27.83 -29.11
CA LYS A 55 -2.12 26.47 -28.52
C LYS A 55 -2.26 25.37 -29.59
N ALA A 56 -3.12 25.58 -30.58
CA ALA A 56 -3.30 24.66 -31.69
C ALA A 56 -2.08 24.66 -32.61
N ALA A 57 -1.51 25.84 -32.90
CA ALA A 57 -0.30 25.98 -33.70
C ALA A 57 0.90 25.24 -33.10
N ALA A 58 1.13 25.39 -31.78
CA ALA A 58 2.20 24.70 -31.07
C ALA A 58 2.01 23.16 -31.08
N ALA A 59 0.77 22.68 -30.89
CA ALA A 59 0.47 21.24 -30.94
C ALA A 59 0.75 20.63 -32.32
N TRP A 60 0.46 21.36 -33.40
CA TRP A 60 0.77 20.92 -34.76
C TRP A 60 2.27 20.92 -35.05
N PHE A 61 3.00 21.94 -34.59
CA PHE A 61 4.45 22.03 -34.76
C PHE A 61 5.19 20.87 -34.06
N VAL A 62 4.83 20.58 -32.80
CA VAL A 62 5.42 19.45 -32.04
C VAL A 62 5.13 18.11 -32.72
N ARG A 63 3.91 17.92 -33.23
CA ARG A 63 3.51 16.69 -33.92
C ARG A 63 4.28 16.48 -35.22
N MET A 64 4.51 17.53 -36.01
CA MET A 64 5.31 17.46 -37.24
C MET A 64 6.78 17.13 -36.93
N ARG A 65 7.36 17.80 -35.93
CA ARG A 65 8.75 17.55 -35.48
C ARG A 65 8.96 16.12 -34.97
N GLY A 66 7.99 15.57 -34.23
CA GLY A 66 8.05 14.17 -33.75
C GLY A 66 7.98 13.12 -34.86
N LEU A 67 7.56 13.51 -36.07
CA LEU A 67 7.55 12.66 -37.26
C LEU A 67 8.78 12.89 -38.17
N GLY A 68 9.76 13.67 -37.69
CA GLY A 68 10.98 13.98 -38.42
C GLY A 68 10.83 15.09 -39.47
N LEU A 69 9.77 15.90 -39.41
CA LEU A 69 9.49 16.97 -40.37
C LEU A 69 9.72 18.34 -39.74
N GLN A 70 10.41 19.24 -40.45
CA GLN A 70 10.66 20.60 -39.99
C GLN A 70 9.59 21.56 -40.53
N ALA A 71 8.67 21.97 -39.65
CA ALA A 71 7.65 22.97 -39.95
C ALA A 71 8.08 24.34 -39.44
N HIS A 72 7.50 25.41 -39.99
CA HIS A 72 7.70 26.77 -39.50
C HIS A 72 6.36 27.39 -39.07
N LEU A 73 6.39 28.23 -38.04
CA LEU A 73 5.24 28.97 -37.55
C LEU A 73 5.42 30.45 -37.86
N GLU A 74 4.63 30.94 -38.81
CA GLU A 74 4.64 32.36 -39.17
C GLU A 74 3.54 33.08 -38.41
N ALA A 75 3.92 34.09 -37.63
CA ALA A 75 2.97 34.96 -36.96
C ALA A 75 2.32 35.86 -38.02
N VAL A 76 0.98 35.80 -38.13
CA VAL A 76 0.26 36.72 -39.02
C VAL A 76 0.26 38.10 -38.36
N PRO A 77 0.87 39.13 -38.97
CA PRO A 77 0.79 40.48 -38.45
C PRO A 77 -0.68 40.89 -38.43
N GLN A 78 -1.21 41.26 -37.26
CA GLN A 78 -2.49 41.96 -37.20
C GLN A 78 -2.28 43.31 -37.87
N ALA A 79 -2.75 43.47 -39.11
CA ALA A 79 -2.80 44.75 -39.78
C ALA A 79 -3.55 45.74 -38.86
N ARG A 80 -2.78 46.71 -38.34
CA ARG A 80 -3.30 47.98 -37.84
C ARG A 80 -4.13 48.54 -39.00
N ALA A 81 -5.42 48.74 -38.76
CA ALA A 81 -6.29 49.39 -39.72
C ALA A 81 -5.76 50.81 -39.97
N ALA A 82 -5.06 50.97 -41.10
CA ALA A 82 -4.75 52.26 -41.68
C ALA A 82 -5.95 52.71 -42.52
N THR A 83 -6.43 53.88 -42.12
CA THR A 83 -7.15 54.92 -42.83
C THR A 83 -7.30 54.79 -44.36
N ALA A 84 -8.53 55.04 -44.80
CA ALA A 84 -8.94 55.73 -46.04
C ALA A 84 -8.52 55.16 -47.41
N ALA A 85 -9.44 54.42 -48.04
CA ALA A 85 -9.78 54.59 -49.44
C ALA A 85 -11.26 54.23 -49.66
N ALA A 86 -11.98 55.12 -50.36
CA ALA A 86 -13.43 55.14 -50.48
C ALA A 86 -14.04 53.93 -51.22
N PRO A 87 -15.23 53.47 -50.83
CA PRO A 87 -16.16 52.81 -51.73
C PRO A 87 -17.30 53.74 -52.14
N GLY A 88 -17.63 53.67 -53.43
CA GLY A 88 -18.73 54.37 -54.06
C GLY A 88 -20.08 54.17 -53.38
N HIS A 89 -20.94 55.15 -53.62
CA HIS A 89 -22.28 55.27 -53.07
C HIS A 89 -23.10 53.99 -53.22
N ARG A 90 -23.31 53.29 -52.10
CA ARG A 90 -24.47 52.44 -51.91
C ARG A 90 -25.21 52.95 -50.68
N ARG A 91 -26.31 53.66 -50.94
CA ARG A 91 -27.25 54.15 -49.91
C ARG A 91 -27.51 53.03 -48.90
N PRO A 92 -27.23 53.23 -47.60
CA PRO A 92 -27.80 52.35 -46.60
C PRO A 92 -29.30 52.61 -46.60
N ILE A 93 -30.08 51.58 -46.92
CA ILE A 93 -31.48 51.51 -46.53
C ILE A 93 -31.46 51.71 -45.00
N ARG A 94 -31.94 52.88 -44.55
CA ARG A 94 -32.27 53.10 -43.15
C ARG A 94 -33.39 52.12 -42.82
N THR A 95 -33.04 51.00 -42.19
CA THR A 95 -34.01 50.28 -41.37
C THR A 95 -34.49 51.28 -40.31
N PRO A 96 -35.79 51.56 -40.18
CA PRO A 96 -36.27 52.43 -39.13
C PRO A 96 -35.82 51.85 -37.79
N ALA A 97 -35.10 52.65 -37.01
CA ALA A 97 -34.91 52.36 -35.61
C ALA A 97 -36.30 52.31 -34.96
N SER A 98 -36.68 51.14 -34.44
CA SER A 98 -37.86 51.04 -33.59
C SER A 98 -37.74 52.03 -32.43
N PRO A 99 -38.83 52.73 -32.07
CA PRO A 99 -38.83 53.63 -30.93
C PRO A 99 -38.85 52.85 -29.63
N GLY A 100 -37.90 53.17 -28.73
CA GLY A 100 -38.05 53.06 -27.27
C GLY A 100 -37.84 51.69 -26.59
N HIS A 101 -36.90 51.68 -25.63
CA HIS A 101 -36.77 50.76 -24.47
C HIS A 101 -36.28 49.32 -24.79
N ALA A 102 -35.04 48.90 -24.51
CA ALA A 102 -34.33 48.95 -23.23
C ALA A 102 -32.80 48.96 -23.38
N ARG A 103 -32.13 49.89 -22.69
CA ARG A 103 -30.65 50.02 -22.66
C ARG A 103 -29.94 48.90 -21.88
N TRP A 104 -30.68 48.08 -21.13
CA TRP A 104 -30.14 47.15 -20.11
C TRP A 104 -30.74 45.73 -20.13
N GLY A 105 -31.51 45.37 -21.17
CA GLY A 105 -32.18 44.06 -21.30
C GLY A 105 -31.40 43.04 -22.18
N PRO A 106 -31.73 41.74 -22.10
CA PRO A 106 -31.22 40.75 -23.03
C PRO A 106 -31.73 41.03 -24.45
N ASN A 107 -31.01 40.57 -25.48
CA ASN A 107 -31.51 40.66 -26.85
C ASN A 107 -32.77 39.79 -27.00
N PRO A 108 -33.97 40.37 -27.26
CA PRO A 108 -35.23 39.63 -27.33
C PRO A 108 -35.22 38.49 -28.33
N TYR A 109 -34.48 38.64 -29.44
CA TYR A 109 -34.37 37.63 -30.51
C TYR A 109 -33.47 36.44 -30.15
N THR A 110 -32.72 36.52 -29.05
CA THR A 110 -31.89 35.41 -28.56
C THR A 110 -32.56 34.58 -27.47
N LEU A 111 -33.72 35.04 -26.98
CA LEU A 111 -34.44 34.40 -25.89
C LEU A 111 -35.18 33.15 -26.37
N LYS A 112 -35.13 32.10 -25.56
CA LYS A 112 -35.87 30.85 -25.80
C LYS A 112 -36.94 30.68 -24.73
N PRO A 113 -38.20 30.37 -25.07
CA PRO A 113 -39.21 30.08 -24.06
C PRO A 113 -38.82 28.80 -23.30
N TYR A 114 -39.00 28.81 -21.98
CA TYR A 114 -38.89 27.59 -21.18
C TYR A 114 -39.94 26.58 -21.65
N ARG A 115 -39.47 25.43 -22.12
CA ARG A 115 -40.33 24.28 -22.39
C ARG A 115 -40.14 23.29 -21.25
N ALA A 116 -41.22 23.02 -20.52
CA ALA A 116 -41.21 21.95 -19.55
C ALA A 116 -40.80 20.64 -20.24
N PRO A 117 -39.76 19.95 -19.75
CA PRO A 117 -39.41 18.60 -20.23
C PRO A 117 -40.52 17.59 -19.87
N ALA A 118 -40.36 16.31 -20.25
CA ALA A 118 -41.28 15.19 -19.96
C ALA A 118 -42.02 15.31 -18.61
N PRO A 119 -43.28 14.83 -18.50
CA PRO A 119 -44.17 15.14 -17.38
C PRO A 119 -43.43 15.02 -16.05
N ALA A 120 -43.47 16.08 -15.24
CA ALA A 120 -42.62 16.21 -14.05
C ALA A 120 -42.69 14.99 -13.12
N ALA A 121 -43.85 14.32 -13.07
CA ALA A 121 -44.08 13.05 -12.40
C ALA A 121 -43.18 11.89 -12.89
N GLU A 122 -42.95 11.77 -14.20
CA GLU A 122 -42.10 10.73 -14.77
C GLU A 122 -40.62 10.95 -14.43
N ARG A 123 -40.14 12.20 -14.52
CA ARG A 123 -38.78 12.56 -14.08
C ARG A 123 -38.57 12.31 -12.59
N ALA A 124 -39.58 12.60 -11.76
CA ALA A 124 -39.54 12.30 -10.33
C ALA A 124 -39.42 10.79 -10.07
N ARG A 125 -40.21 9.94 -10.78
CA ARG A 125 -40.10 8.48 -10.67
C ARG A 125 -38.75 7.95 -11.15
N GLN A 126 -38.21 8.49 -12.25
CA GLN A 126 -36.88 8.11 -12.75
C GLN A 126 -35.77 8.49 -11.76
N ALA A 127 -35.86 9.67 -11.14
CA ALA A 127 -34.93 10.11 -10.09
C ALA A 127 -35.05 9.21 -8.85
N ALA A 128 -36.26 8.84 -8.43
CA ALA A 128 -36.50 7.91 -7.33
C ALA A 128 -35.86 6.53 -7.58
N ARG A 129 -36.09 5.94 -8.77
CA ARG A 129 -35.47 4.67 -9.15
C ARG A 129 -33.94 4.73 -9.10
N ARG A 130 -33.35 5.81 -9.63
CA ARG A 130 -31.89 6.01 -9.58
C ARG A 130 -31.37 6.20 -8.16
N ALA A 131 -32.12 6.89 -7.29
CA ALA A 131 -31.79 7.03 -5.88
C ALA A 131 -31.78 5.67 -5.16
N HIS A 132 -32.80 4.85 -5.38
CA HIS A 132 -32.90 3.51 -4.79
C HIS A 132 -31.76 2.60 -5.28
N VAL A 133 -31.46 2.60 -6.59
CA VAL A 133 -30.33 1.84 -7.14
C VAL A 133 -29.01 2.31 -6.53
N ALA A 134 -28.79 3.61 -6.40
CA ALA A 134 -27.56 4.15 -5.81
C ALA A 134 -27.40 3.78 -4.33
N LEU A 135 -28.49 3.83 -3.55
CA LEU A 135 -28.49 3.40 -2.15
C LEU A 135 -28.26 1.89 -2.01
N ALA A 136 -28.85 1.08 -2.89
CA ALA A 136 -28.62 -0.36 -2.92
C ALA A 136 -27.15 -0.69 -3.25
N VAL A 137 -26.53 0.04 -4.19
CA VAL A 137 -25.10 -0.09 -4.49
C VAL A 137 -24.26 0.31 -3.28
N ALA A 138 -24.57 1.42 -2.61
CA ALA A 138 -23.86 1.84 -1.40
C ALA A 138 -23.91 0.78 -0.30
N LEU A 139 -25.11 0.22 -0.05
CA LEU A 139 -25.31 -0.87 0.91
C LEU A 139 -24.51 -2.12 0.51
N LEU A 140 -24.55 -2.52 -0.76
CA LEU A 140 -23.79 -3.68 -1.26
C LEU A 140 -22.28 -3.48 -1.09
N THR A 141 -21.75 -2.29 -1.38
CA THR A 141 -20.32 -1.99 -1.16
C THR A 141 -19.95 -1.99 0.32
N LEU A 142 -20.86 -1.58 1.21
CA LEU A 142 -20.66 -1.68 2.66
C LEU A 142 -20.66 -3.14 3.12
N CYS A 143 -21.58 -3.97 2.62
CA CYS A 143 -21.59 -5.41 2.89
C CYS A 143 -20.30 -6.09 2.41
N LEU A 144 -19.81 -5.72 1.23
CA LEU A 144 -18.53 -6.22 0.70
C LEU A 144 -17.34 -5.80 1.57
N LEU A 145 -17.38 -4.59 2.15
CA LEU A 145 -16.36 -4.14 3.10
C LEU A 145 -16.35 -5.02 4.35
N PHE A 146 -17.50 -5.28 4.95
CA PHE A 146 -17.60 -6.21 6.09
C PHE A 146 -17.16 -7.63 5.71
N ALA A 147 -17.49 -8.09 4.51
CA ALA A 147 -17.04 -9.39 4.01
C ALA A 147 -15.52 -9.44 3.84
N LEU A 148 -14.88 -8.34 3.44
CA LEU A 148 -13.41 -8.25 3.33
C LEU A 148 -12.74 -8.31 4.70
N ASP A 149 -13.30 -7.66 5.72
CA ASP A 149 -12.82 -7.75 7.11
C ASP A 149 -12.97 -9.17 7.66
N ALA A 150 -14.12 -9.81 7.41
CA ALA A 150 -14.31 -11.21 7.77
C ALA A 150 -13.29 -12.12 7.06
N LEU A 151 -13.08 -11.91 5.76
CA LEU A 151 -12.10 -12.67 4.97
C LEU A 151 -10.68 -12.54 5.53
N GLU A 152 -10.27 -11.35 6.01
CA GLU A 152 -8.96 -11.17 6.63
C GLU A 152 -8.78 -12.06 7.87
N GLN A 153 -9.83 -12.24 8.67
CA GLN A 153 -9.79 -13.10 9.86
C GLN A 153 -9.72 -14.59 9.52
N LEU A 154 -10.31 -15.00 8.37
CA LEU A 154 -10.25 -16.38 7.90
C LEU A 154 -8.94 -16.73 7.17
N LEU A 155 -8.24 -15.73 6.62
CA LEU A 155 -7.00 -15.95 5.87
C LEU A 155 -5.86 -16.38 6.81
N PRO A 156 -5.26 -17.57 6.62
CA PRO A 156 -4.21 -18.06 7.51
C PRO A 156 -3.02 -17.10 7.53
N PRO A 157 -2.37 -16.88 8.68
CA PRO A 157 -1.15 -16.07 8.73
C PRO A 157 -0.06 -16.74 7.88
N PRO A 158 0.80 -15.95 7.21
CA PRO A 158 1.93 -16.54 6.51
C PRO A 158 2.81 -17.32 7.50
N PRO A 159 3.40 -18.44 7.05
CA PRO A 159 4.06 -19.42 7.93
C PRO A 159 5.12 -18.75 8.81
N ALA A 160 5.22 -19.20 10.06
CA ALA A 160 6.20 -18.70 11.01
C ALA A 160 7.63 -18.91 10.49
N LEU A 161 8.54 -18.01 10.89
CA LEU A 161 9.95 -18.20 10.63
C LEU A 161 10.44 -19.42 11.42
N PRO A 162 11.15 -20.35 10.78
CA PRO A 162 11.71 -21.48 11.50
C PRO A 162 12.79 -20.98 12.45
N THR A 163 12.71 -21.44 13.70
CA THR A 163 13.66 -21.11 14.76
C THR A 163 14.72 -22.18 14.85
N LEU A 164 15.91 -21.80 15.30
CA LEU A 164 17.01 -22.70 15.54
C LEU A 164 16.74 -23.50 16.82
N GLN A 165 17.00 -24.81 16.76
CA GLN A 165 16.75 -25.77 17.84
C GLN A 165 18.03 -26.45 18.31
N ALA A 166 18.94 -26.76 17.38
CA ALA A 166 20.19 -27.42 17.69
C ALA A 166 21.31 -26.93 16.78
N ALA A 167 22.55 -27.11 17.23
CA ALA A 167 23.74 -26.78 16.47
C ALA A 167 24.88 -27.73 16.86
N ALA A 168 25.75 -28.04 15.91
CA ALA A 168 26.95 -28.84 16.13
C ALA A 168 28.08 -28.41 15.21
N THR A 169 29.30 -28.46 15.73
CA THR A 169 30.52 -28.14 14.99
C THR A 169 31.36 -29.40 14.76
N SER A 170 32.01 -29.46 13.59
CA SER A 170 32.94 -30.52 13.23
C SER A 170 34.36 -30.17 13.67
N GLU A 171 35.27 -31.16 13.65
CA GLU A 171 36.71 -30.92 13.86
C GLU A 171 37.34 -30.03 12.78
N SER A 172 36.79 -30.02 11.56
CA SER A 172 37.23 -29.13 10.47
C SER A 172 36.73 -27.69 10.63
N GLY A 173 35.89 -27.42 11.64
CA GLY A 173 35.29 -26.13 11.89
C GLY A 173 34.01 -25.88 11.07
N GLU A 174 33.44 -26.89 10.41
CA GLU A 174 32.12 -26.76 9.79
C GLU A 174 31.03 -26.70 10.86
N LEU A 175 29.93 -26.04 10.52
CA LEU A 175 28.80 -25.82 11.42
C LEU A 175 27.52 -26.34 10.80
N MET A 176 26.84 -27.23 11.52
CA MET A 176 25.50 -27.68 11.18
C MET A 176 24.51 -27.06 12.16
N LEU A 177 23.51 -26.36 11.63
CA LEU A 177 22.40 -25.83 12.41
C LEU A 177 21.12 -26.60 12.06
N ALA A 178 20.26 -26.84 13.04
CA ALA A 178 18.94 -27.44 12.80
C ALA A 178 17.83 -26.51 13.27
N THR A 179 16.78 -26.49 12.47
CA THR A 179 15.45 -26.01 12.82
C THR A 179 14.51 -27.21 12.93
N SER A 180 13.22 -26.99 13.18
CA SER A 180 12.23 -28.06 13.22
C SER A 180 12.08 -28.86 11.92
N ARG A 181 12.51 -28.31 10.77
CA ARG A 181 12.33 -28.94 9.45
C ARG A 181 13.54 -28.88 8.54
N LEU A 182 14.54 -28.07 8.85
CA LEU A 182 15.68 -27.80 7.97
C LEU A 182 16.97 -27.98 8.75
N LEU A 183 17.96 -28.61 8.12
CA LEU A 183 19.35 -28.57 8.50
C LEU A 183 20.08 -27.59 7.57
N LEU A 184 20.89 -26.72 8.15
CA LEU A 184 21.60 -25.63 7.48
C LEU A 184 23.09 -25.85 7.68
N HIS A 185 23.78 -26.23 6.61
CA HIS A 185 25.21 -26.54 6.62
C HIS A 185 26.00 -25.29 6.27
N HIS A 186 27.00 -24.97 7.08
CA HIS A 186 27.88 -23.83 6.92
C HIS A 186 29.34 -24.27 7.00
N ASP A 187 30.21 -23.55 6.29
CA ASP A 187 31.64 -23.73 6.35
C ASP A 187 32.25 -23.10 7.62
N ARG A 188 33.58 -23.18 7.74
CA ARG A 188 34.35 -22.58 8.84
C ARG A 188 34.32 -21.05 8.93
N SER A 189 33.92 -20.37 7.87
CA SER A 189 33.77 -18.91 7.84
C SER A 189 32.36 -18.47 8.24
N GLY A 190 31.40 -19.40 8.22
CA GLY A 190 29.98 -19.16 8.42
C GLY A 190 29.21 -18.96 7.12
N ALA A 191 29.83 -19.19 5.95
CA ALA A 191 29.15 -19.17 4.67
C ALA A 191 28.30 -20.43 4.50
N GLN A 192 27.08 -20.27 3.98
CA GLN A 192 26.16 -21.39 3.81
C GLN A 192 26.58 -22.30 2.66
N LEU A 193 26.82 -23.57 2.96
CA LEU A 193 27.16 -24.62 2.00
C LEU A 193 25.91 -25.29 1.41
N GLY A 194 24.85 -25.44 2.21
CA GLY A 194 23.65 -26.12 1.75
C GLY A 194 22.51 -26.12 2.75
N VAL A 195 21.32 -26.49 2.25
CA VAL A 195 20.10 -26.65 3.04
C VAL A 195 19.53 -28.03 2.75
N ILE A 196 19.21 -28.78 3.81
CA ILE A 196 18.68 -30.13 3.71
C ILE A 196 17.37 -30.19 4.49
N SER A 197 16.31 -30.73 3.90
CA SER A 197 15.05 -30.95 4.63
C SER A 197 15.18 -32.13 5.57
N ALA A 198 14.65 -32.03 6.79
CA ALA A 198 14.53 -33.15 7.73
C ALA A 198 13.74 -34.31 7.12
N THR A 199 12.73 -34.02 6.30
CA THR A 199 11.95 -35.06 5.61
C THR A 199 12.73 -35.75 4.48
N GLU A 200 13.62 -35.03 3.79
CA GLU A 200 14.52 -35.64 2.79
C GLU A 200 15.45 -36.64 3.46
N LEU A 201 15.89 -36.33 4.69
CA LEU A 201 16.70 -37.20 5.53
C LEU A 201 15.94 -38.41 6.10
N GLY A 202 14.62 -38.48 5.95
CA GLY A 202 13.78 -39.51 6.58
C GLY A 202 13.50 -39.27 8.06
N LEU A 203 13.73 -38.06 8.58
CA LEU A 203 13.41 -37.67 9.95
C LEU A 203 11.98 -37.12 10.00
N THR A 204 11.12 -37.76 10.80
CA THR A 204 9.70 -37.38 10.96
C THR A 204 9.44 -36.54 12.22
N ALA A 205 10.34 -36.60 13.20
CA ALA A 205 10.26 -35.86 14.45
C ALA A 205 11.25 -34.65 14.46
N PRO A 206 10.95 -33.59 15.24
CA PRO A 206 11.83 -32.43 15.37
C PRO A 206 13.22 -32.80 15.90
N VAL A 207 14.25 -32.15 15.35
CA VAL A 207 15.64 -32.33 15.77
C VAL A 207 15.91 -31.53 17.03
N GLU A 208 16.46 -32.18 18.05
CA GLU A 208 16.74 -31.57 19.36
C GLU A 208 18.23 -31.43 19.66
N LYS A 209 19.05 -32.38 19.23
CA LYS A 209 20.52 -32.31 19.40
C LYS A 209 21.21 -32.86 18.16
N LEU A 210 22.37 -32.29 17.86
CA LEU A 210 23.25 -32.70 16.77
C LEU A 210 24.64 -33.02 17.34
N LEU A 211 25.32 -33.99 16.75
CA LEU A 211 26.71 -34.30 17.03
C LEU A 211 27.39 -34.78 15.74
N TRP A 212 28.54 -34.22 15.40
CA TRP A 212 29.36 -34.75 14.31
C TRP A 212 30.09 -36.02 14.75
N LEU A 213 29.92 -37.10 13.97
CA LEU A 213 30.67 -38.34 14.17
C LEU A 213 32.03 -38.26 13.45
N ASN A 214 32.02 -37.71 12.24
CA ASN A 214 33.17 -37.46 11.37
C ASN A 214 32.77 -36.36 10.35
N SER A 215 33.57 -36.13 9.30
CA SER A 215 33.29 -35.12 8.27
C SER A 215 32.04 -35.37 7.41
N GLU A 216 31.49 -36.59 7.40
CA GLU A 216 30.39 -36.97 6.50
C GLU A 216 29.09 -37.34 7.23
N ARG A 217 29.20 -37.69 8.52
CA ARG A 217 28.12 -38.29 9.29
C ARG A 217 27.79 -37.49 10.55
N LEU A 218 26.51 -37.30 10.75
CA LEU A 218 25.91 -36.70 11.94
C LEU A 218 25.18 -37.77 12.74
N LEU A 219 25.25 -37.66 14.06
CA LEU A 219 24.31 -38.28 14.98
C LEU A 219 23.29 -37.22 15.38
N VAL A 220 22.01 -37.55 15.23
CA VAL A 220 20.89 -36.65 15.40
C VAL A 220 19.97 -37.23 16.45
N ARG A 221 19.63 -36.44 17.47
CA ARG A 221 18.58 -36.76 18.42
C ARG A 221 17.28 -36.05 18.02
N VAL A 222 16.18 -36.79 18.02
CA VAL A 222 14.84 -36.25 17.76
C VAL A 222 13.91 -36.41 18.98
N ALA A 223 12.78 -35.71 19.02
CA ALA A 223 11.90 -35.63 20.20
C ALA A 223 11.09 -36.90 20.59
N THR A 224 11.28 -38.06 19.94
CA THR A 224 10.43 -39.25 20.16
C THR A 224 10.74 -40.00 21.46
N THR A 225 9.71 -40.61 22.06
CA THR A 225 9.81 -41.46 23.28
C THR A 225 9.56 -42.94 23.02
N GLU A 226 8.98 -43.33 21.89
CA GLU A 226 8.69 -44.73 21.56
C GLU A 226 9.76 -45.28 20.60
N GLY A 227 10.56 -46.24 21.08
CA GLY A 227 11.50 -46.98 20.21
C GLY A 227 12.84 -46.29 19.93
N GLY A 228 13.30 -45.40 20.80
CA GLY A 228 14.62 -44.74 20.73
C GLY A 228 14.64 -43.47 19.86
N ASN A 229 15.61 -42.60 20.12
CA ASN A 229 15.58 -41.22 19.66
C ASN A 229 16.84 -40.79 18.89
N LEU A 230 17.77 -41.70 18.64
CA LEU A 230 19.02 -41.43 17.93
C LEU A 230 19.00 -41.95 16.49
N TYR A 231 19.46 -41.11 15.57
CA TYR A 231 19.58 -41.41 14.15
C TYR A 231 20.97 -41.03 13.64
N ARG A 232 21.58 -41.93 12.86
CA ARG A 232 22.83 -41.66 12.15
C ARG A 232 22.51 -41.24 10.72
N CYS A 233 22.95 -40.05 10.36
CA CYS A 233 22.66 -39.40 9.09
C CYS A 233 23.94 -39.22 8.28
N THR A 234 23.93 -39.63 7.01
CA THR A 234 24.99 -39.31 6.05
C THR A 234 24.56 -38.10 5.23
N ILE A 235 25.37 -37.03 5.25
CA ILE A 235 24.99 -35.73 4.65
C ILE A 235 24.94 -35.81 3.13
N ALA A 236 25.97 -36.41 2.51
CA ALA A 236 26.07 -36.54 1.06
C ALA A 236 24.90 -37.35 0.45
N ASP A 237 24.54 -38.46 1.10
CA ASP A 237 23.47 -39.36 0.64
C ASP A 237 22.07 -38.88 1.04
N LYS A 238 21.98 -37.82 1.85
CA LYS A 238 20.73 -37.33 2.45
C LYS A 238 19.88 -38.44 3.08
N GLN A 239 20.50 -39.35 3.83
CA GLN A 239 19.79 -40.47 4.46
C GLN A 239 20.12 -40.58 5.95
N CYS A 240 19.09 -40.69 6.79
CA CYS A 240 19.22 -41.10 8.18
C CYS A 240 18.73 -42.54 8.39
N ARG A 241 19.41 -43.27 9.26
CA ARG A 241 19.00 -44.59 9.76
C ARG A 241 18.99 -44.55 11.28
N ALA A 242 18.11 -45.31 11.92
CA ALA A 242 18.11 -45.43 13.36
C ALA A 242 19.52 -45.86 13.83
N PHE A 243 20.06 -45.17 14.83
CA PHE A 243 21.29 -45.55 15.47
C PHE A 243 20.94 -46.64 16.48
N ALA A 244 21.15 -47.89 16.07
CA ALA A 244 20.82 -49.07 16.84
C ALA A 244 22.06 -49.95 17.01
N GLY A 245 22.30 -50.40 18.23
CA GLY A 245 23.39 -51.30 18.59
C GLY A 245 22.89 -52.68 19.01
N ASP A 246 23.69 -53.35 19.84
CA ASP A 246 23.32 -54.59 20.54
C ASP A 246 22.06 -54.42 21.41
N GLN A 247 21.89 -53.24 22.01
CA GLN A 247 20.72 -52.89 22.82
C GLN A 247 19.48 -52.52 21.99
N GLY A 248 19.55 -52.64 20.65
CA GLY A 248 18.52 -52.14 19.75
C GLY A 248 18.54 -50.61 19.69
N HIS A 249 17.37 -49.98 19.75
CA HIS A 249 17.27 -48.53 19.62
C HIS A 249 17.70 -47.80 20.90
N TRP A 250 18.57 -46.81 20.75
CA TRP A 250 19.05 -46.00 21.85
C TRP A 250 18.07 -44.90 22.25
N ARG A 251 17.84 -44.75 23.55
CA ARG A 251 17.30 -43.53 24.16
C ARG A 251 18.44 -42.82 24.87
N ALA A 252 18.78 -41.62 24.42
CA ALA A 252 19.80 -40.78 25.07
C ALA A 252 19.36 -39.32 25.12
N ASP A 253 19.65 -38.65 26.23
CA ASP A 253 19.38 -37.23 26.44
C ASP A 253 20.58 -36.34 26.08
N ALA A 254 21.78 -36.91 26.16
CA ALA A 254 23.01 -36.26 25.76
C ALA A 254 23.98 -37.25 25.13
N MET A 255 24.87 -36.71 24.31
CA MET A 255 25.85 -37.47 23.57
C MET A 255 27.13 -36.66 23.42
N VAL A 256 28.26 -37.34 23.52
CA VAL A 256 29.57 -36.76 23.25
C VAL A 256 30.46 -37.79 22.57
N ARG A 257 31.30 -37.34 21.64
CA ARG A 257 32.27 -38.20 20.97
C ARG A 257 33.52 -38.35 21.83
N VAL A 258 34.01 -39.58 21.95
CA VAL A 258 35.29 -39.85 22.63
C VAL A 258 36.44 -39.42 21.72
N PRO A 259 37.33 -38.49 22.16
CA PRO A 259 38.42 -37.99 21.33
C PRO A 259 39.29 -39.09 20.73
N ASN A 260 39.79 -38.86 19.52
CA ASN A 260 40.69 -39.78 18.80
C ASN A 260 40.16 -41.22 18.62
N SER A 261 38.84 -41.41 18.70
CA SER A 261 38.21 -42.72 18.54
C SER A 261 36.87 -42.59 17.82
N ARG A 262 36.30 -43.74 17.42
CA ARG A 262 34.93 -43.81 16.89
C ARG A 262 33.90 -44.07 17.99
N HIS A 263 34.30 -44.02 19.26
CA HIS A 263 33.41 -44.34 20.39
C HIS A 263 32.62 -43.10 20.79
N LEU A 264 31.45 -43.34 21.37
CA LEU A 264 30.56 -42.31 21.86
C LEU A 264 30.24 -42.59 23.32
N VAL A 265 29.96 -41.53 24.07
CA VAL A 265 29.31 -41.63 25.37
C VAL A 265 27.89 -41.11 25.24
N LEU A 266 26.92 -41.91 25.66
CA LEU A 266 25.50 -41.60 25.68
C LEU A 266 25.04 -41.50 27.15
N ALA A 267 24.21 -40.51 27.44
CA ALA A 267 23.56 -40.35 28.75
C ALA A 267 22.07 -40.63 28.65
N ASP A 268 21.57 -41.50 29.52
CA ASP A 268 20.16 -41.69 29.77
C ASP A 268 19.85 -41.14 31.17
N SER A 269 19.26 -39.94 31.21
CA SER A 269 18.96 -39.26 32.47
C SER A 269 17.81 -39.92 33.23
N VAL A 270 16.87 -40.57 32.51
CA VAL A 270 15.73 -41.26 33.10
C VAL A 270 16.16 -42.59 33.70
N GLY A 271 17.01 -43.33 33.00
CA GLY A 271 17.60 -44.57 33.49
C GLY A 271 18.73 -44.37 34.50
N GLY A 272 19.27 -43.15 34.62
CA GLY A 272 20.42 -42.84 35.49
C GLY A 272 21.70 -43.57 35.07
N ARG A 273 21.94 -43.69 33.76
CA ARG A 273 23.06 -44.45 33.20
C ARG A 273 23.85 -43.67 32.17
N LEU A 274 25.15 -43.92 32.16
CA LEU A 274 26.05 -43.60 31.07
C LEU A 274 26.38 -44.89 30.32
N TRP A 275 26.54 -44.77 29.00
CA TRP A 275 26.96 -45.86 28.12
C TRP A 275 28.11 -45.39 27.27
N ARG A 276 29.18 -46.18 27.20
CA ARG A 276 30.21 -46.05 26.18
C ARG A 276 29.91 -47.05 25.08
N VAL A 277 29.71 -46.56 23.87
CA VAL A 277 29.38 -47.38 22.70
C VAL A 277 30.41 -47.20 21.59
N ASP A 278 30.53 -48.18 20.70
CA ASP A 278 31.32 -48.06 19.48
C ASP A 278 30.61 -47.19 18.41
N GLY A 279 31.24 -47.04 17.24
CA GLY A 279 30.68 -46.22 16.15
C GLY A 279 29.47 -46.84 15.42
N VAL A 280 29.14 -48.09 15.72
CA VAL A 280 27.95 -48.80 15.23
C VAL A 280 26.82 -48.71 16.25
N GLY A 281 27.16 -48.58 17.53
CA GLY A 281 26.24 -48.47 18.65
C GLY A 281 26.35 -49.62 19.63
N ASN A 282 27.31 -50.54 19.49
CA ASN A 282 27.46 -51.65 20.44
C ASN A 282 28.04 -51.18 21.76
N THR A 283 27.53 -51.72 22.86
CA THR A 283 28.01 -51.42 24.20
C THR A 283 29.45 -51.89 24.42
N ILE A 284 30.29 -50.99 24.93
CA ILE A 284 31.67 -51.28 25.36
C ILE A 284 31.76 -51.27 26.89
N ALA A 285 31.11 -50.30 27.52
CA ALA A 285 31.02 -50.19 28.97
C ALA A 285 29.73 -49.46 29.34
N GLU A 286 29.20 -49.77 30.52
CA GLU A 286 28.07 -49.06 31.12
C GLU A 286 28.38 -48.72 32.57
N GLY A 287 27.71 -47.70 33.08
CA GLY A 287 27.84 -47.34 34.50
C GLY A 287 26.71 -46.43 34.96
N LYS A 288 26.44 -46.47 36.27
CA LYS A 288 25.40 -45.65 36.90
C LYS A 288 25.93 -44.24 37.15
N ALA A 289 25.12 -43.22 36.88
CA ALA A 289 25.46 -41.84 37.17
C ALA A 289 24.19 -41.05 37.55
N SER A 290 24.32 -40.14 38.51
CA SER A 290 23.27 -39.17 38.83
C SER A 290 23.31 -38.05 37.79
N LEU A 291 22.26 -37.94 36.97
CA LEU A 291 22.20 -37.00 35.84
C LEU A 291 20.97 -36.09 35.98
N PRO A 292 21.08 -34.79 35.63
CA PRO A 292 19.91 -33.92 35.53
C PRO A 292 19.06 -34.31 34.31
N ALA A 293 17.82 -33.80 34.24
CA ALA A 293 16.86 -34.15 33.17
C ALA A 293 17.34 -33.79 31.76
N ASN A 294 18.16 -32.76 31.61
CA ASN A 294 18.78 -32.37 30.34
C ASN A 294 20.31 -32.28 30.53
N PRO A 295 21.01 -33.42 30.60
CA PRO A 295 22.43 -33.39 30.86
C PRO A 295 23.19 -32.80 29.67
N THR A 296 24.32 -32.17 29.98
CA THR A 296 25.30 -31.73 28.99
C THR A 296 26.56 -32.54 29.23
N LEU A 297 27.09 -33.19 28.19
CA LEU A 297 28.33 -33.97 28.27
C LEU A 297 29.43 -33.31 27.45
N ARG A 298 30.64 -33.25 28.02
CA ARG A 298 31.87 -32.84 27.33
C ARG A 298 33.03 -33.73 27.79
N ILE A 299 33.92 -34.10 26.88
CA ILE A 299 35.18 -34.77 27.24
C ILE A 299 36.31 -33.78 27.05
N HIS A 300 37.12 -33.61 28.09
CA HIS A 300 38.23 -32.68 28.09
C HIS A 300 39.35 -33.13 29.01
N ASP A 301 40.60 -32.96 28.57
CA ASP A 301 41.81 -33.34 29.33
C ASP A 301 41.76 -34.74 29.96
N GLY A 302 41.18 -35.71 29.24
CA GLY A 302 41.08 -37.09 29.73
C GLY A 302 39.99 -37.32 30.78
N LEU A 303 39.04 -36.39 30.94
CA LEU A 303 37.91 -36.52 31.86
C LEU A 303 36.58 -36.34 31.13
N LEU A 304 35.54 -37.04 31.60
CA LEU A 304 34.16 -36.82 31.17
C LEU A 304 33.47 -35.89 32.18
N LEU A 305 33.03 -34.73 31.71
CA LEU A 305 32.30 -33.76 32.49
C LEU A 305 30.80 -33.86 32.15
N SER A 306 29.96 -33.79 33.18
CA SER A 306 28.51 -33.63 33.05
C SER A 306 28.02 -32.46 33.88
N SER A 307 26.92 -31.82 33.47
CA SER A 307 26.16 -30.97 34.39
C SER A 307 25.66 -31.81 35.57
N SER A 308 25.73 -31.24 36.78
CA SER A 308 25.34 -31.91 38.02
C SER A 308 23.81 -31.93 38.21
N ALA A 309 23.31 -33.04 38.76
CA ALA A 309 21.93 -33.15 39.23
C ALA A 309 21.70 -32.52 40.61
N ALA A 310 22.78 -32.19 41.34
CA ALA A 310 22.72 -31.74 42.74
C ALA A 310 22.73 -30.22 42.89
N GLY A 311 23.39 -29.48 42.00
CA GLY A 311 23.46 -28.01 42.11
C GLY A 311 24.18 -27.33 40.94
N PRO A 312 24.70 -26.10 41.15
CA PRO A 312 25.44 -25.34 40.13
C PRO A 312 26.88 -25.86 40.04
N ALA A 313 27.02 -27.12 39.62
CA ALA A 313 28.30 -27.83 39.59
C ALA A 313 28.46 -28.69 38.33
N LEU A 314 29.69 -29.11 38.07
CA LEU A 314 30.02 -30.12 37.06
C LEU A 314 30.49 -31.39 37.74
N SER A 315 29.84 -32.51 37.46
CA SER A 315 30.29 -33.82 37.92
C SER A 315 31.40 -34.34 37.00
N VAL A 316 32.49 -34.83 37.61
CA VAL A 316 33.69 -35.31 36.91
C VAL A 316 33.73 -36.83 36.96
N PHE A 317 33.78 -37.47 35.79
CA PHE A 317 33.78 -38.92 35.65
C PHE A 317 34.99 -39.41 34.86
N ARG A 318 35.40 -40.65 35.16
CA ARG A 318 36.24 -41.47 34.28
C ARG A 318 35.45 -41.97 33.08
N TYR A 319 36.09 -42.05 31.92
CA TYR A 319 35.45 -42.57 30.70
C TYR A 319 36.19 -43.77 30.08
N GLU A 320 37.28 -44.23 30.68
CA GLU A 320 37.98 -45.46 30.30
C GLU A 320 37.12 -46.68 30.60
N PRO A 321 37.14 -47.73 29.76
CA PRO A 321 36.23 -48.88 29.92
C PRO A 321 36.32 -49.58 31.29
N SER A 322 37.52 -49.66 31.88
CA SER A 322 37.75 -50.36 33.15
C SER A 322 37.20 -49.64 34.39
N ALA A 323 36.99 -48.32 34.30
CA ALA A 323 36.52 -47.48 35.40
C ALA A 323 35.39 -46.54 34.95
N PHE A 324 34.62 -46.98 33.96
CA PHE A 324 33.66 -46.14 33.26
C PHE A 324 32.56 -45.63 34.20
N ALA A 325 32.23 -44.34 34.08
CA ALA A 325 31.25 -43.63 34.91
C ALA A 325 31.57 -43.57 36.41
N GLN A 326 32.79 -43.93 36.83
CA GLN A 326 33.23 -43.66 38.20
C GLN A 326 33.37 -42.15 38.40
N GLN A 327 32.57 -41.59 39.31
CA GLN A 327 32.68 -40.18 39.69
C GLN A 327 33.96 -39.98 40.51
N LEU A 328 34.76 -39.00 40.11
CA LEU A 328 36.00 -38.63 40.79
C LEU A 328 35.83 -37.40 41.66
N ASP A 329 35.06 -36.43 41.17
CA ASP A 329 34.94 -35.13 41.80
C ASP A 329 33.65 -34.42 41.37
N GLU A 330 33.39 -33.27 42.00
CA GLU A 330 32.35 -32.33 41.64
C GLU A 330 32.87 -30.90 41.75
N LEU A 331 32.87 -30.19 40.62
CA LEU A 331 33.38 -28.84 40.54
C LEU A 331 32.25 -27.82 40.73
N LEU A 332 32.26 -27.13 41.86
CA LEU A 332 31.29 -26.08 42.20
C LEU A 332 31.56 -24.78 41.42
N LEU A 333 30.49 -24.20 40.86
CA LEU A 333 30.55 -22.97 40.07
C LEU A 333 29.72 -21.87 40.74
N LEU A 334 30.39 -20.99 41.50
CA LEU A 334 29.73 -19.98 42.33
C LEU A 334 30.23 -18.56 42.03
N PRO A 335 30.04 -18.01 40.81
CA PRO A 335 30.32 -16.61 40.55
C PRO A 335 29.42 -15.69 41.39
N GLU A 336 29.94 -14.57 41.87
CA GLU A 336 29.20 -13.62 42.72
C GLU A 336 27.86 -13.20 42.13
N ALA A 337 27.82 -12.89 40.83
CA ALA A 337 26.59 -12.51 40.14
C ALA A 337 25.58 -13.67 40.01
N ALA A 338 26.04 -14.93 39.98
CA ALA A 338 25.15 -16.09 39.98
C ALA A 338 24.55 -16.32 41.37
N LEU A 339 25.34 -16.14 42.44
CA LEU A 339 24.85 -16.20 43.82
C LEU A 339 23.78 -15.13 44.09
N ALA A 340 24.03 -13.90 43.65
CA ALA A 340 23.08 -12.79 43.81
C ALA A 340 21.75 -13.02 43.06
N ALA A 341 21.78 -13.78 41.97
CA ALA A 341 20.62 -14.16 41.17
C ALA A 341 20.07 -15.57 41.50
N GLU A 342 20.62 -16.21 42.54
CA GLU A 342 20.26 -17.57 42.99
C GLU A 342 20.28 -18.62 41.85
N LEU A 343 21.26 -18.55 40.94
CA LEU A 343 21.37 -19.53 39.85
C LEU A 343 21.87 -20.88 40.43
N ASP A 344 21.03 -21.90 40.38
CA ASP A 344 21.17 -23.15 41.12
C ASP A 344 21.49 -24.37 40.24
N ARG A 345 21.55 -24.19 38.91
CA ARG A 345 21.79 -25.27 37.94
C ARG A 345 22.77 -24.86 36.84
N VAL A 346 23.50 -25.85 36.33
CA VAL A 346 24.25 -25.72 35.07
C VAL A 346 23.39 -26.21 33.92
N GLN A 347 23.04 -25.31 33.00
CA GLN A 347 22.24 -25.63 31.82
C GLN A 347 23.11 -26.20 30.69
N ASP A 348 24.23 -25.54 30.37
CA ASP A 348 25.19 -25.94 29.34
C ASP A 348 26.58 -25.42 29.68
N PHE A 349 27.61 -26.07 29.14
CA PHE A 349 29.00 -25.64 29.27
C PHE A 349 29.82 -26.10 28.06
N ALA A 350 30.84 -25.31 27.73
CA ALA A 350 31.76 -25.59 26.64
C ALA A 350 33.09 -24.87 26.86
N ARG A 351 34.13 -25.30 26.16
CA ARG A 351 35.44 -24.62 26.14
C ARG A 351 35.63 -23.92 24.79
N ALA A 352 36.15 -22.70 24.82
CA ALA A 352 36.65 -22.00 23.63
C ALA A 352 38.00 -21.35 23.96
N GLY A 353 39.03 -21.68 23.18
CA GLY A 353 40.41 -21.32 23.51
C GLY A 353 40.79 -21.81 24.91
N SER A 354 41.31 -20.91 25.74
CA SER A 354 41.72 -21.21 27.12
C SER A 354 40.61 -21.07 28.16
N PHE A 355 39.40 -20.65 27.76
CA PHE A 355 38.32 -20.31 28.69
C PHE A 355 37.20 -21.34 28.68
N TRP A 356 36.70 -21.62 29.87
CA TRP A 356 35.44 -22.33 30.08
C TRP A 356 34.28 -21.35 30.05
N TRP A 357 33.20 -21.74 29.39
CA TRP A 357 31.96 -21.01 29.32
C TRP A 357 30.87 -21.86 29.93
N VAL A 358 30.04 -21.25 30.77
CA VAL A 358 28.97 -21.95 31.48
C VAL A 358 27.72 -21.09 31.45
N VAL A 359 26.60 -21.72 31.10
CA VAL A 359 25.27 -21.17 31.29
C VAL A 359 24.75 -21.65 32.63
N LEU A 360 24.59 -20.73 33.57
CA LEU A 360 23.93 -21.02 34.84
C LEU A 360 22.48 -20.56 34.77
N GLU A 361 21.59 -21.33 35.37
CA GLU A 361 20.17 -21.01 35.42
C GLU A 361 19.61 -21.20 36.82
N ASN A 362 18.52 -20.49 37.12
CA ASN A 362 17.64 -20.80 38.22
C ASN A 362 16.41 -21.52 37.67
N ALA A 363 16.21 -22.78 38.05
CA ALA A 363 15.12 -23.61 37.51
C ALA A 363 13.71 -23.09 37.89
N GLY A 364 13.57 -22.37 39.01
CA GLY A 364 12.30 -21.83 39.49
C GLY A 364 11.92 -20.49 38.85
N SER A 365 12.88 -19.55 38.74
CA SER A 365 12.64 -18.20 38.21
C SER A 365 12.84 -18.10 36.69
N GLY A 366 13.56 -19.05 36.09
CA GLY A 366 13.94 -19.00 34.67
C GLY A 366 15.01 -17.96 34.35
N GLN A 367 15.64 -17.36 35.38
CA GLN A 367 16.81 -16.50 35.17
C GLN A 367 17.99 -17.31 34.65
N ARG A 368 18.72 -16.73 33.70
CA ARG A 368 19.90 -17.34 33.08
C ARG A 368 20.99 -16.30 32.91
N GLY A 369 22.23 -16.73 33.11
CA GLY A 369 23.43 -15.92 32.86
C GLY A 369 24.50 -16.74 32.15
N VAL A 370 25.40 -16.06 31.43
CA VAL A 370 26.54 -16.69 30.75
C VAL A 370 27.82 -16.22 31.41
N PHE A 371 28.52 -17.18 32.00
CA PHE A 371 29.73 -16.97 32.80
C PHE A 371 30.94 -17.56 32.10
N ARG A 372 32.10 -16.99 32.42
CA ARG A 372 33.39 -17.53 31.97
C ARG A 372 34.25 -17.89 33.15
N PHE A 373 35.09 -18.88 32.94
CA PHE A 373 36.09 -19.32 33.89
C PHE A 373 37.41 -19.52 33.16
N ASP A 374 38.52 -19.31 33.84
CA ASP A 374 39.84 -19.64 33.31
C ASP A 374 40.10 -21.16 33.34
N SER A 375 41.29 -21.60 32.95
CA SER A 375 41.67 -23.01 32.95
C SER A 375 41.75 -23.64 34.34
N GLN A 376 41.79 -22.84 35.40
CA GLN A 376 41.80 -23.25 36.80
C GLN A 376 40.41 -23.14 37.44
N TRP A 377 39.37 -22.85 36.64
CA TRP A 377 38.00 -22.66 37.08
C TRP A 377 37.78 -21.44 38.00
N ASN A 378 38.67 -20.45 37.96
CA ASN A 378 38.40 -19.17 38.61
C ASN A 378 37.39 -18.38 37.78
N ALA A 379 36.37 -17.83 38.45
CA ALA A 379 35.33 -17.06 37.79
C ALA A 379 35.87 -15.75 37.22
N LEU A 380 35.53 -15.48 35.96
CA LEU A 380 35.80 -14.23 35.26
C LEU A 380 34.51 -13.39 35.19
N PRO A 381 34.59 -12.10 34.81
CA PRO A 381 33.40 -11.27 34.62
C PRO A 381 32.38 -11.93 33.68
N PRO A 382 31.06 -11.86 34.00
CA PRO A 382 30.02 -12.49 33.20
C PRO A 382 29.95 -11.86 31.80
N VAL A 383 29.68 -12.69 30.80
CA VAL A 383 29.49 -12.26 29.41
C VAL A 383 28.06 -11.74 29.21
N LEU A 384 27.09 -12.48 29.74
CA LEU A 384 25.70 -12.04 29.83
C LEU A 384 25.28 -12.09 31.30
N PRO A 385 24.90 -10.95 31.90
CA PRO A 385 24.44 -10.94 33.28
C PRO A 385 23.14 -11.73 33.42
N PRO A 386 22.83 -12.22 34.64
CA PRO A 386 21.58 -12.93 34.91
C PRO A 386 20.36 -12.10 34.49
N SER A 387 19.51 -12.70 33.66
CA SER A 387 18.26 -12.09 33.19
C SER A 387 17.25 -13.18 32.85
N ALA A 388 15.96 -12.84 32.82
CA ALA A 388 14.93 -13.76 32.36
C ALA A 388 15.13 -14.03 30.86
N ALA A 389 15.47 -15.27 30.50
CA ALA A 389 15.82 -15.61 29.12
C ALA A 389 15.46 -17.06 28.78
N ALA A 390 15.26 -17.33 27.49
CA ALA A 390 15.06 -18.68 26.97
C ALA A 390 16.32 -19.55 27.12
N SER A 391 16.18 -20.86 26.95
CA SER A 391 17.28 -21.81 27.12
C SER A 391 18.42 -21.47 26.18
N MET A 392 19.65 -21.48 26.70
CA MET A 392 20.83 -21.14 25.91
C MET A 392 21.73 -22.35 25.72
N THR A 393 22.25 -22.53 24.51
CA THR A 393 23.18 -23.59 24.15
C THR A 393 24.48 -22.98 23.66
N LEU A 394 25.58 -23.45 24.22
CA LEU A 394 26.95 -23.06 23.89
C LEU A 394 27.49 -24.00 22.81
N VAL A 395 27.94 -23.41 21.71
CA VAL A 395 28.42 -24.14 20.54
C VAL A 395 29.85 -23.66 20.25
N PRO A 396 30.87 -24.43 20.68
CA PRO A 396 32.26 -24.06 20.44
C PRO A 396 32.58 -24.15 18.94
N TRP A 397 33.18 -23.10 18.38
CA TRP A 397 33.46 -22.99 16.95
C TRP A 397 34.86 -22.41 16.70
N GLY A 398 35.86 -23.28 16.73
CA GLY A 398 37.27 -22.86 16.81
C GLY A 398 37.53 -22.08 18.10
N ASP A 399 38.21 -20.94 18.00
CA ASP A 399 38.46 -20.02 19.13
C ASP A 399 37.28 -19.05 19.41
N ARG A 400 36.08 -19.40 18.95
CA ARG A 400 34.87 -18.59 19.14
C ARG A 400 33.82 -19.41 19.87
N MET A 401 32.96 -18.69 20.58
CA MET A 401 31.77 -19.27 21.19
C MET A 401 30.54 -18.74 20.46
N LEU A 402 29.73 -19.65 19.92
CA LEU A 402 28.40 -19.33 19.43
C LEU A 402 27.38 -19.63 20.53
N LEU A 403 26.45 -18.71 20.73
CA LEU A 403 25.37 -18.83 21.69
C LEU A 403 24.05 -18.92 20.93
N LEU A 404 23.42 -20.09 21.00
CA LEU A 404 22.09 -20.33 20.48
C LEU A 404 21.08 -20.09 21.62
N ARG A 405 20.11 -19.21 21.43
CA ARG A 405 18.98 -19.06 22.35
C ARG A 405 17.74 -19.70 21.74
N ALA A 406 17.01 -20.45 22.55
CA ALA A 406 15.79 -21.12 22.10
C ALA A 406 14.79 -20.08 21.55
N GLY A 407 14.33 -20.29 20.32
CA GLY A 407 13.41 -19.39 19.63
C GLY A 407 14.08 -18.34 18.72
N ASP A 408 15.40 -18.15 18.81
CA ASP A 408 16.11 -17.28 17.89
C ASP A 408 16.29 -17.93 16.51
N ASN A 409 16.46 -17.09 15.48
CA ASN A 409 16.75 -17.50 14.10
C ASN A 409 18.19 -17.19 13.67
N ALA A 410 19.03 -16.74 14.60
CA ALA A 410 20.44 -16.43 14.40
C ALA A 410 21.22 -16.84 15.66
N LEU A 411 22.53 -17.09 15.51
CA LEU A 411 23.42 -17.35 16.65
C LEU A 411 24.15 -16.08 17.04
N LEU A 412 24.19 -15.78 18.32
CA LEU A 412 25.07 -14.74 18.84
C LEU A 412 26.51 -15.25 18.79
N ARG A 413 27.44 -14.39 18.41
CA ARG A 413 28.85 -14.76 18.27
C ARG A 413 29.69 -14.01 19.27
N PHE A 414 30.55 -14.74 19.97
CA PHE A 414 31.54 -14.18 20.88
C PHE A 414 32.93 -14.72 20.54
N SER A 415 33.95 -13.91 20.77
CA SER A 415 35.33 -14.41 20.84
C SER A 415 35.52 -15.22 22.13
N ALA A 416 36.59 -16.03 22.20
CA ALA A 416 36.89 -16.82 23.41
C ALA A 416 36.97 -15.98 24.70
N ASP A 417 37.45 -14.74 24.59
CA ASP A 417 37.57 -13.76 25.68
C ASP A 417 36.26 -13.00 25.98
N GLY A 418 35.13 -13.39 25.38
CA GLY A 418 33.82 -12.87 25.73
C GLY A 418 33.38 -11.60 25.00
N ALA A 419 34.20 -11.06 24.09
CA ALA A 419 33.81 -9.89 23.31
C ALA A 419 32.73 -10.27 22.29
N ALA A 420 31.65 -9.48 22.24
CA ALA A 420 30.55 -9.68 21.32
C ALA A 420 30.95 -9.34 19.88
N GLY A 421 30.61 -10.22 18.95
CA GLY A 421 30.74 -10.01 17.51
C GLY A 421 29.38 -9.95 16.80
N SER A 422 29.41 -9.77 15.48
CA SER A 422 28.20 -9.84 14.65
C SER A 422 27.56 -11.24 14.73
N ALA A 423 26.24 -11.28 14.96
CA ALA A 423 25.47 -12.52 14.95
C ALA A 423 25.63 -13.27 13.61
N LEU A 424 25.67 -14.60 13.67
CA LEU A 424 25.67 -15.46 12.51
C LEU A 424 24.23 -15.78 12.11
N ALA A 425 23.81 -15.26 10.96
CA ALA A 425 22.51 -15.55 10.36
C ALA A 425 22.71 -16.41 9.10
N SER A 426 21.80 -17.36 8.88
CA SER A 426 21.80 -18.19 7.67
C SER A 426 21.08 -17.48 6.52
N ASP A 427 21.67 -17.49 5.33
CA ASP A 427 21.08 -16.93 4.11
C ASP A 427 19.70 -17.53 3.80
N ALA A 428 19.52 -18.83 4.05
CA ALA A 428 18.24 -19.50 3.85
C ALA A 428 17.13 -19.04 4.81
N LEU A 429 17.50 -18.56 6.01
CA LEU A 429 16.56 -18.01 6.98
C LEU A 429 16.26 -16.53 6.69
N THR A 430 17.27 -15.76 6.28
CA THR A 430 17.10 -14.36 5.89
C THR A 430 16.24 -14.24 4.62
N GLU A 431 16.44 -15.11 3.64
CA GLU A 431 15.61 -15.16 2.43
C GLU A 431 14.15 -15.48 2.77
N ARG A 432 13.90 -16.48 3.63
CA ARG A 432 12.54 -16.80 4.10
C ARG A 432 11.91 -15.65 4.89
N ALA A 433 12.68 -14.92 5.68
CA ALA A 433 12.21 -13.73 6.38
C ALA A 433 11.80 -12.64 5.40
N ALA A 434 12.61 -12.40 4.36
CA ALA A 434 12.29 -11.45 3.30
C ALA A 434 11.03 -11.86 2.50
N GLN A 435 10.91 -13.15 2.13
CA GLN A 435 9.72 -13.68 1.46
C GLN A 435 8.46 -13.51 2.30
N ARG A 436 8.53 -13.82 3.60
CA ARG A 436 7.42 -13.60 4.54
C ARG A 436 7.06 -12.12 4.66
N GLY A 437 8.07 -11.24 4.76
CA GLY A 437 7.88 -9.80 4.81
C GLY A 437 7.16 -9.26 3.58
N ARG A 438 7.56 -9.69 2.38
CA ARG A 438 6.91 -9.33 1.11
C ARG A 438 5.45 -9.81 1.07
N ALA A 439 5.19 -11.06 1.48
CA ALA A 439 3.83 -11.61 1.50
C ALA A 439 2.92 -10.83 2.47
N LEU A 440 3.42 -10.47 3.65
CA LEU A 440 2.69 -9.61 4.59
C LEU A 440 2.43 -8.22 4.02
N GLN A 441 3.44 -7.58 3.44
CA GLN A 441 3.30 -6.26 2.82
C GLN A 441 2.27 -6.27 1.68
N LEU A 442 2.33 -7.26 0.79
CA LEU A 442 1.36 -7.41 -0.30
C LEU A 442 -0.06 -7.64 0.23
N ARG A 443 -0.23 -8.46 1.27
CA ARG A 443 -1.54 -8.69 1.90
C ARG A 443 -2.09 -7.42 2.54
N VAL A 444 -1.29 -6.72 3.34
CA VAL A 444 -1.70 -5.47 4.01
C VAL A 444 -2.04 -4.40 2.98
N THR A 445 -1.18 -4.20 1.98
CA THR A 445 -1.42 -3.21 0.93
C THR A 445 -2.64 -3.55 0.09
N ALA A 446 -2.86 -4.82 -0.28
CA ALA A 446 -4.04 -5.24 -1.02
C ALA A 446 -5.34 -5.07 -0.23
N LEU A 447 -5.38 -5.50 1.04
CA LEU A 447 -6.55 -5.35 1.90
C LEU A 447 -6.86 -3.88 2.18
N HIS A 448 -5.84 -3.08 2.50
CA HIS A 448 -6.00 -1.65 2.72
C HIS A 448 -6.48 -0.92 1.45
N SER A 449 -5.90 -1.24 0.29
CA SER A 449 -6.35 -0.68 -1.00
C SER A 449 -7.80 -1.09 -1.33
N GLY A 450 -8.16 -2.34 -1.05
CA GLY A 450 -9.53 -2.85 -1.23
C GLY A 450 -10.54 -2.14 -0.34
N ARG A 451 -10.23 -1.94 0.94
CA ARG A 451 -11.05 -1.16 1.90
C ARG A 451 -11.22 0.28 1.43
N GLY A 452 -10.12 0.93 1.03
CA GLY A 452 -10.14 2.30 0.51
C GLY A 452 -11.05 2.45 -0.71
N LEU A 453 -10.93 1.53 -1.66
CA LEU A 453 -11.77 1.53 -2.85
C LEU A 453 -13.25 1.33 -2.52
N LEU A 454 -13.59 0.37 -1.66
CA LEU A 454 -14.98 0.11 -1.26
C LEU A 454 -15.60 1.27 -0.49
N LEU A 455 -14.84 1.94 0.39
CA LEU A 455 -15.29 3.14 1.11
C LEU A 455 -15.55 4.31 0.18
N VAL A 456 -14.65 4.57 -0.77
CA VAL A 456 -14.82 5.62 -1.79
C VAL A 456 -16.07 5.34 -2.64
N LEU A 457 -16.25 4.09 -3.10
CA LEU A 457 -17.41 3.70 -3.90
C LEU A 457 -18.72 3.86 -3.12
N SER A 458 -18.75 3.45 -1.85
CA SER A 458 -19.91 3.61 -0.97
C SER A 458 -20.25 5.09 -0.75
N ALA A 459 -19.26 5.92 -0.44
CA ALA A 459 -19.47 7.35 -0.23
C ALA A 459 -19.97 8.06 -1.50
N LEU A 460 -19.39 7.76 -2.66
CA LEU A 460 -19.83 8.32 -3.94
C LEU A 460 -21.25 7.86 -4.30
N ALA A 461 -21.58 6.58 -4.10
CA ALA A 461 -22.91 6.04 -4.35
C ALA A 461 -23.96 6.68 -3.41
N ALA A 462 -23.64 6.86 -2.13
CA ALA A 462 -24.50 7.54 -1.16
C ALA A 462 -24.72 9.03 -1.53
N CYS A 463 -23.66 9.77 -1.86
CA CYS A 463 -23.77 11.15 -2.32
C CYS A 463 -24.61 11.27 -3.60
N PHE A 464 -24.43 10.36 -4.56
CA PHE A 464 -25.24 10.31 -5.77
C PHE A 464 -26.71 9.96 -5.47
N GLY A 465 -26.96 9.03 -4.55
CA GLY A 465 -28.30 8.68 -4.09
C GLY A 465 -29.02 9.87 -3.44
N LEU A 466 -28.36 10.56 -2.51
CA LEU A 466 -28.87 11.79 -1.88
C LEU A 466 -29.16 12.89 -2.91
N TRP A 467 -28.31 13.03 -3.91
CA TRP A 467 -28.53 13.95 -5.02
C TRP A 467 -29.78 13.60 -5.83
N GLN A 468 -29.96 12.34 -6.23
CA GLN A 468 -31.15 11.91 -6.97
C GLN A 468 -32.42 12.01 -6.12
N TYR A 469 -32.33 11.77 -4.81
CA TYR A 469 -33.43 11.97 -3.87
C TYR A 469 -33.84 13.46 -3.79
N GLY A 470 -32.86 14.37 -3.75
CA GLY A 470 -33.10 15.81 -3.88
C GLY A 470 -33.80 16.17 -5.19
N ARG A 471 -33.35 15.62 -6.32
CA ARG A 471 -33.99 15.80 -7.64
C ARG A 471 -35.44 15.31 -7.66
N GLN A 472 -35.71 14.14 -7.09
CA GLN A 472 -37.07 13.61 -6.97
C GLN A 472 -37.99 14.59 -6.24
N ARG A 473 -37.57 15.12 -5.08
CA ARG A 473 -38.36 16.08 -4.31
C ARG A 473 -38.67 17.35 -5.10
N VAL A 474 -37.69 17.85 -5.85
CA VAL A 474 -37.84 19.07 -6.66
C VAL A 474 -38.77 18.85 -7.85
N PHE A 475 -38.62 17.76 -8.61
CA PHE A 475 -39.50 17.48 -9.75
C PHE A 475 -40.92 17.12 -9.34
N ALA A 476 -41.11 16.45 -8.20
CA ALA A 476 -42.44 16.18 -7.67
C ALA A 476 -43.21 17.47 -7.32
N ALA A 477 -42.49 18.56 -7.03
CA ALA A 477 -43.08 19.87 -6.72
C ALA A 477 -43.30 20.77 -7.96
N GLU A 478 -42.76 20.42 -9.13
CA GLU A 478 -42.90 21.19 -10.37
C GLU A 478 -44.26 20.95 -11.03
N ARG A 479 -44.90 22.02 -11.52
CA ARG A 479 -46.23 21.95 -12.14
C ARG A 479 -46.15 21.70 -13.65
N GLY A 480 -44.94 21.71 -14.23
CA GLY A 480 -44.72 21.36 -15.64
C GLY A 480 -45.25 22.38 -16.64
N ARG A 481 -45.38 23.66 -16.24
CA ARG A 481 -45.94 24.71 -17.10
C ARG A 481 -44.90 25.26 -18.08
N HIS A 482 -45.28 25.33 -19.37
CA HIS A 482 -44.49 26.03 -20.39
C HIS A 482 -44.49 27.54 -20.13
N ALA A 483 -43.43 28.23 -20.58
CA ALA A 483 -43.41 29.69 -20.57
C ALA A 483 -44.52 30.24 -21.49
N PRO A 484 -45.25 31.28 -21.07
CA PRO A 484 -46.18 31.96 -21.96
C PRO A 484 -45.40 32.56 -23.15
N LEU A 485 -46.00 32.51 -24.34
CA LEU A 485 -45.42 33.14 -25.52
C LEU A 485 -45.55 34.66 -25.38
N LEU A 486 -44.41 35.36 -25.25
CA LEU A 486 -44.41 36.81 -25.04
C LEU A 486 -44.58 37.60 -26.34
N GLY A 487 -44.32 37.00 -27.51
CA GLY A 487 -44.62 37.60 -28.81
C GLY A 487 -44.12 39.05 -28.94
N PRO A 488 -44.92 39.97 -29.50
CA PRO A 488 -44.59 41.40 -29.57
C PRO A 488 -44.42 42.08 -28.21
N ARG A 489 -45.08 41.55 -27.16
CA ARG A 489 -45.05 42.10 -25.79
C ARG A 489 -43.70 41.97 -25.10
N ILE A 490 -42.74 41.25 -25.69
CA ILE A 490 -41.36 41.22 -25.17
C ILE A 490 -40.71 42.62 -25.21
N ASN A 491 -41.13 43.47 -26.15
CA ASN A 491 -40.64 44.84 -26.27
C ASN A 491 -41.26 45.79 -25.22
N GLU A 492 -42.38 45.38 -24.62
CA GLU A 492 -43.05 46.09 -23.51
C GLU A 492 -42.47 45.69 -22.14
N VAL A 493 -41.54 44.73 -22.10
CA VAL A 493 -40.92 44.27 -20.85
C VAL A 493 -39.97 45.33 -20.32
N GLU A 494 -40.26 45.80 -19.11
CA GLU A 494 -39.41 46.75 -18.42
C GLU A 494 -38.31 46.00 -17.64
N TRP A 495 -37.09 45.98 -18.20
CA TRP A 495 -35.94 45.29 -17.61
C TRP A 495 -35.31 46.06 -16.45
N LEU A 496 -35.04 45.36 -15.35
CA LEU A 496 -34.27 45.91 -14.23
C LEU A 496 -32.81 46.10 -14.63
N LYS A 497 -32.22 47.21 -14.20
CA LYS A 497 -30.81 47.53 -14.44
C LYS A 497 -29.90 46.65 -13.55
N PRO A 498 -28.91 45.93 -14.10
CA PRO A 498 -27.93 45.21 -13.29
C PRO A 498 -26.94 46.18 -12.63
N MET A 499 -26.55 45.93 -11.37
CA MET A 499 -25.69 46.85 -10.59
C MET A 499 -24.27 47.04 -11.17
N ASP A 500 -23.71 46.03 -11.84
CA ASP A 500 -22.31 46.04 -12.34
C ASP A 500 -22.16 46.59 -13.78
N ALA A 501 -23.20 47.22 -14.34
CA ALA A 501 -23.23 47.61 -15.75
C ALA A 501 -22.38 48.85 -16.12
N ALA A 502 -21.71 49.48 -15.14
CA ALA A 502 -21.05 50.78 -15.30
C ALA A 502 -19.64 50.73 -15.93
N GLN A 503 -19.00 49.56 -16.11
CA GLN A 503 -17.67 49.47 -16.74
C GLN A 503 -17.69 48.64 -18.03
N ARG A 504 -17.16 49.22 -19.11
CA ARG A 504 -17.21 48.77 -20.53
C ARG A 504 -16.56 47.40 -20.87
N GLY A 505 -16.45 46.46 -19.94
CA GLY A 505 -15.88 45.12 -20.18
C GLY A 505 -16.67 43.92 -19.65
N THR A 506 -17.79 44.13 -18.93
CA THR A 506 -18.41 43.09 -18.07
C THR A 506 -19.75 42.54 -18.56
N LEU A 507 -20.12 42.68 -19.85
CA LEU A 507 -21.29 41.98 -20.41
C LEU A 507 -21.24 40.45 -20.21
N ARG A 508 -20.05 39.89 -20.01
CA ARG A 508 -19.83 38.47 -19.70
C ARG A 508 -20.28 38.07 -18.28
N ARG A 509 -20.30 39.02 -17.31
CA ARG A 509 -20.79 38.82 -15.92
C ARG A 509 -22.31 38.99 -15.80
N ALA A 510 -22.92 39.92 -16.54
CA ALA A 510 -24.38 40.05 -16.59
C ALA A 510 -25.05 38.80 -17.21
N ARG A 511 -24.44 38.24 -18.27
CA ARG A 511 -24.85 36.95 -18.86
C ARG A 511 -24.82 35.78 -17.88
N THR A 512 -24.02 35.84 -16.80
CA THR A 512 -23.94 34.75 -15.81
C THR A 512 -24.97 34.89 -14.68
N ARG A 513 -25.59 36.07 -14.49
CA ARG A 513 -26.55 36.32 -13.40
C ARG A 513 -28.03 36.27 -13.83
N GLY A 514 -28.31 36.49 -15.12
CA GLY A 514 -29.67 36.51 -15.68
C GLY A 514 -30.29 37.91 -15.70
N TYR A 515 -31.56 38.00 -16.10
CA TYR A 515 -32.31 39.26 -16.20
C TYR A 515 -33.70 39.12 -15.56
N ILE A 516 -34.21 40.23 -15.02
CA ILE A 516 -35.55 40.34 -14.45
C ILE A 516 -36.28 41.46 -15.17
N GLY A 517 -37.48 41.18 -15.66
CA GLY A 517 -38.34 42.12 -16.35
C GLY A 517 -39.73 42.18 -15.73
N LEU A 518 -40.35 43.36 -15.79
CA LEU A 518 -41.73 43.59 -15.37
C LEU A 518 -42.61 43.70 -16.63
N LEU A 519 -43.70 42.93 -16.69
CA LEU A 519 -44.66 42.96 -17.79
C LEU A 519 -46.10 42.94 -17.24
N GLY A 520 -46.60 44.12 -16.86
CA GLY A 520 -47.89 44.26 -16.17
C GLY A 520 -47.90 43.44 -14.88
N PRO A 521 -48.84 42.48 -14.70
CA PRO A 521 -48.91 41.62 -13.52
C PRO A 521 -47.94 40.42 -13.55
N LEU A 522 -47.10 40.29 -14.58
CA LEU A 522 -46.18 39.17 -14.75
C LEU A 522 -44.73 39.59 -14.50
N LEU A 523 -44.02 38.77 -13.75
CA LEU A 523 -42.57 38.84 -13.62
C LEU A 523 -41.92 37.95 -14.68
N VAL A 524 -41.04 38.51 -15.51
CA VAL A 524 -40.26 37.80 -16.53
C VAL A 524 -38.87 37.50 -15.97
N LEU A 525 -38.51 36.22 -15.88
CA LEU A 525 -37.17 35.77 -15.49
C LEU A 525 -36.44 35.23 -16.71
N VAL A 526 -35.17 35.60 -16.89
CA VAL A 526 -34.28 35.07 -17.92
C VAL A 526 -33.01 34.55 -17.28
N ASP A 527 -32.71 33.26 -17.46
CA ASP A 527 -31.50 32.67 -16.90
C ASP A 527 -30.23 32.98 -17.73
N HIS A 528 -29.09 32.50 -17.24
CA HIS A 528 -27.79 32.65 -17.91
C HIS A 528 -27.69 31.96 -19.28
N ARG A 529 -28.61 31.05 -19.62
CA ARG A 529 -28.68 30.36 -20.92
C ARG A 529 -29.51 31.15 -21.94
N GLY A 530 -30.17 32.23 -21.53
CA GLY A 530 -31.14 32.97 -22.35
C GLY A 530 -32.50 32.29 -22.43
N VAL A 531 -32.83 31.41 -21.48
CA VAL A 531 -34.15 30.79 -21.39
C VAL A 531 -35.04 31.64 -20.48
N TYR A 532 -36.23 32.00 -20.95
CA TYR A 532 -37.16 32.84 -20.21
C TYR A 532 -38.39 32.09 -19.71
N HIS A 533 -38.94 32.53 -18.58
CA HIS A 533 -40.28 32.18 -18.10
C HIS A 533 -40.95 33.43 -17.52
N ALA A 534 -42.28 33.51 -17.59
CA ALA A 534 -43.04 34.61 -17.02
C ALA A 534 -44.24 34.09 -16.23
N GLY A 535 -44.46 34.67 -15.06
CA GLY A 535 -45.50 34.22 -14.15
C GLY A 535 -45.89 35.26 -13.11
N ASN A 536 -47.00 35.01 -12.41
CA ASN A 536 -47.45 35.81 -11.29
C ASN A 536 -46.89 35.29 -9.95
N GLY A 537 -47.12 36.02 -8.85
CA GLY A 537 -46.59 35.69 -7.51
C GLY A 537 -46.71 34.22 -7.10
N ILE A 538 -47.87 33.59 -7.32
CA ILE A 538 -48.17 32.19 -6.94
C ILE A 538 -47.31 31.17 -7.73
N GLN A 539 -46.80 31.55 -8.90
CA GLN A 539 -45.93 30.72 -9.73
C GLN A 539 -44.44 30.91 -9.40
N ILE A 540 -44.11 31.93 -8.62
CA ILE A 540 -42.74 32.28 -8.28
C ILE A 540 -42.36 31.61 -6.96
N GLN A 541 -41.16 31.05 -6.95
CA GLN A 541 -40.52 30.56 -5.74
C GLN A 541 -39.39 31.48 -5.34
N ARG A 542 -39.40 31.90 -4.08
CA ARG A 542 -38.47 32.88 -3.52
C ARG A 542 -37.48 32.23 -2.56
N HIS A 543 -36.19 32.39 -2.86
CA HIS A 543 -35.09 32.13 -1.95
C HIS A 543 -34.41 33.47 -1.60
N PRO A 544 -33.77 33.64 -0.43
CA PRO A 544 -33.10 34.90 -0.06
C PRO A 544 -32.08 35.46 -1.06
N ARG A 545 -31.63 34.65 -2.02
CA ARG A 545 -30.66 35.03 -3.07
C ARG A 545 -31.10 34.70 -4.49
N PHE A 546 -32.22 33.99 -4.67
CA PHE A 546 -32.64 33.53 -5.98
C PHE A 546 -34.15 33.67 -6.16
N LEU A 547 -34.56 34.02 -7.37
CA LEU A 547 -35.95 33.89 -7.82
C LEU A 547 -36.04 32.79 -8.86
N ARG A 548 -37.07 31.96 -8.74
CA ARG A 548 -37.26 30.78 -9.60
C ARG A 548 -38.69 30.69 -10.08
N ILE A 549 -38.86 30.37 -11.37
CA ILE A 549 -40.13 29.95 -11.96
C ILE A 549 -39.83 28.65 -12.72
N GLU A 550 -40.37 27.53 -12.23
CA GLU A 550 -40.09 26.19 -12.75
C GLU A 550 -38.55 25.95 -12.90
N GLY A 551 -38.06 25.67 -14.11
CA GLY A 551 -36.64 25.44 -14.40
C GLY A 551 -35.83 26.68 -14.79
N VAL A 552 -36.37 27.89 -14.61
CA VAL A 552 -35.67 29.17 -14.85
C VAL A 552 -35.37 29.85 -13.52
N GLN A 553 -34.10 30.16 -13.27
CA GLN A 553 -33.61 30.76 -12.02
C GLN A 553 -32.68 31.94 -12.28
N VAL A 554 -32.82 32.99 -11.47
CA VAL A 554 -32.03 34.23 -11.54
C VAL A 554 -31.45 34.56 -10.16
N ASP A 555 -30.16 34.95 -10.13
CA ASP A 555 -29.47 35.41 -8.92
C ASP A 555 -29.78 36.88 -8.65
N ILE A 556 -30.46 37.15 -7.54
CA ILE A 556 -30.85 38.51 -7.12
C ILE A 556 -29.82 39.16 -6.19
N GLY A 557 -28.76 38.44 -5.83
CA GLY A 557 -27.77 38.90 -4.86
C GLY A 557 -28.22 38.76 -3.41
N SER A 558 -27.42 39.26 -2.48
CA SER A 558 -27.80 39.30 -1.06
C SER A 558 -28.32 40.69 -0.69
N ARG A 559 -28.99 40.81 0.47
CA ARG A 559 -29.43 42.12 1.00
C ARG A 559 -28.28 43.14 1.10
N ARG A 560 -27.04 42.68 1.33
CA ARG A 560 -25.85 43.54 1.43
C ARG A 560 -25.16 43.80 0.08
N ARG A 561 -25.42 42.97 -0.93
CA ARG A 561 -24.84 43.06 -2.29
C ARG A 561 -25.91 42.66 -3.31
N PRO A 562 -26.84 43.56 -3.65
CA PRO A 562 -27.89 43.27 -4.61
C PRO A 562 -27.30 43.12 -6.02
N ALA A 563 -27.85 42.20 -6.81
CA ALA A 563 -27.42 41.99 -8.20
C ALA A 563 -28.05 42.99 -9.18
N PHE A 564 -29.22 43.52 -8.81
CA PHE A 564 -30.02 44.47 -9.59
C PHE A 564 -30.23 45.76 -8.82
N ASP A 565 -30.45 46.85 -9.55
CA ASP A 565 -30.78 48.16 -9.03
C ASP A 565 -32.03 48.09 -8.12
N THR A 566 -31.90 48.60 -6.91
CA THR A 566 -32.93 48.49 -5.86
C THR A 566 -34.04 49.54 -6.00
N THR A 567 -33.85 50.58 -6.81
CA THR A 567 -34.82 51.67 -6.99
C THR A 567 -36.20 51.20 -7.43
N ARG A 568 -36.26 50.15 -8.27
CA ARG A 568 -37.52 49.54 -8.76
C ARG A 568 -37.86 48.21 -8.09
N TRP A 569 -37.13 47.84 -7.04
CA TRP A 569 -37.37 46.58 -6.34
C TRP A 569 -38.74 46.53 -5.65
N GLY A 570 -39.29 47.67 -5.22
CA GLY A 570 -40.65 47.73 -4.66
C GLY A 570 -41.73 47.20 -5.62
N ALA A 571 -41.59 47.43 -6.92
CA ALA A 571 -42.51 46.90 -7.94
C ALA A 571 -42.35 45.38 -8.13
N VAL A 572 -41.12 44.86 -8.04
CA VAL A 572 -40.86 43.42 -8.03
C VAL A 572 -41.48 42.78 -6.78
N GLU A 573 -41.28 43.40 -5.61
CA GLU A 573 -41.78 42.90 -4.32
C GLU A 573 -43.31 42.81 -4.29
N ALA A 574 -44.01 43.78 -4.90
CA ALA A 574 -45.47 43.74 -5.06
C ALA A 574 -45.95 42.55 -5.90
N LEU A 575 -45.24 42.22 -6.98
CA LEU A 575 -45.55 41.06 -7.84
C LEU A 575 -45.15 39.71 -7.21
N LEU A 576 -44.33 39.72 -6.16
CA LEU A 576 -43.96 38.54 -5.37
C LEU A 576 -45.00 38.19 -4.28
N SER A 577 -46.10 38.94 -4.17
CA SER A 577 -47.21 38.64 -3.25
C SER A 577 -47.78 37.25 -3.56
N GLY A 578 -47.86 36.38 -2.53
CA GLY A 578 -48.29 34.99 -2.68
C GLY A 578 -47.22 34.01 -3.22
N SER A 579 -45.97 34.44 -3.36
CA SER A 579 -44.85 33.54 -3.70
C SER A 579 -44.57 32.51 -2.61
N SER A 580 -44.14 31.33 -3.04
CA SER A 580 -43.77 30.24 -2.12
C SER A 580 -42.28 30.28 -1.78
N ARG A 581 -41.91 29.84 -0.57
CA ARG A 581 -40.50 29.76 -0.18
C ARG A 581 -39.81 28.60 -0.90
N SER A 582 -38.69 28.88 -1.56
CA SER A 582 -37.84 27.84 -2.17
C SER A 582 -36.77 27.38 -1.18
N ASP A 583 -36.55 26.07 -1.10
CA ASP A 583 -35.48 25.46 -0.30
C ASP A 583 -34.14 25.45 -1.06
N MET A 584 -33.03 25.38 -0.34
CA MET A 584 -31.68 25.36 -0.91
C MET A 584 -31.47 24.16 -1.85
N ILE A 585 -32.10 23.01 -1.56
CA ILE A 585 -32.04 21.83 -2.43
C ILE A 585 -32.63 22.15 -3.82
N ALA A 586 -33.76 22.87 -3.88
CA ALA A 586 -34.39 23.25 -5.13
C ALA A 586 -33.50 24.20 -5.96
N VAL A 587 -32.85 25.15 -5.29
CA VAL A 587 -31.87 26.06 -5.90
C VAL A 587 -30.67 25.28 -6.47
N LEU A 588 -30.08 24.38 -5.69
CA LEU A 588 -28.91 23.60 -6.12
C LEU A 588 -29.23 22.65 -7.28
N VAL A 589 -30.38 21.96 -7.21
CA VAL A 589 -30.87 21.08 -8.29
C VAL A 589 -30.99 21.84 -9.60
N THR A 590 -31.68 22.98 -9.59
CA THR A 590 -31.88 23.77 -10.81
C THR A 590 -30.59 24.45 -11.31
N MET A 591 -29.65 24.81 -10.44
CA MET A 591 -28.33 25.28 -10.86
C MET A 591 -27.54 24.22 -11.63
N LEU A 592 -27.52 22.99 -11.14
CA LEU A 592 -26.82 21.88 -11.79
C LEU A 592 -27.53 21.41 -13.07
N GLU A 593 -28.87 21.38 -13.09
CA GLU A 593 -29.62 21.07 -14.32
C GLU A 593 -29.44 22.12 -15.41
N SER A 594 -29.37 23.40 -15.03
CA SER A 594 -29.05 24.49 -15.94
C SER A 594 -27.56 24.57 -16.31
N ARG A 595 -26.73 23.64 -15.81
CA ARG A 595 -25.28 23.56 -16.03
C ARG A 595 -24.55 24.85 -15.68
N GLN A 596 -24.93 25.48 -14.57
CA GLN A 596 -24.23 26.66 -14.09
C GLN A 596 -22.75 26.35 -13.82
N PRO A 597 -21.80 27.13 -14.36
CA PRO A 597 -20.38 26.79 -14.32
C PRO A 597 -19.82 26.74 -12.89
N LEU A 598 -20.31 27.60 -12.00
CA LEU A 598 -19.90 27.65 -10.60
C LEU A 598 -20.39 26.42 -9.82
N ALA A 599 -21.63 25.97 -10.07
CA ALA A 599 -22.17 24.76 -9.44
C ALA A 599 -21.43 23.50 -9.90
N LEU A 600 -21.07 23.41 -11.18
CA LEU A 600 -20.26 22.32 -11.71
C LEU A 600 -18.86 22.30 -11.09
N ALA A 601 -18.19 23.45 -11.00
CA ALA A 601 -16.88 23.56 -10.37
C ALA A 601 -16.90 23.16 -8.88
N ILE A 602 -17.90 23.61 -8.13
CA ILE A 602 -18.08 23.23 -6.71
C ILE A 602 -18.32 21.72 -6.58
N SER A 603 -19.17 21.14 -7.44
CA SER A 603 -19.44 19.70 -7.40
C SER A 603 -18.19 18.86 -7.68
N ALA A 604 -17.36 19.28 -8.65
CA ALA A 604 -16.09 18.60 -8.94
C ALA A 604 -15.11 18.70 -7.77
N ALA A 605 -14.99 19.89 -7.15
CA ALA A 605 -14.15 20.08 -5.98
C ALA A 605 -14.60 19.23 -4.79
N LEU A 606 -15.92 19.10 -4.57
CA LEU A 606 -16.48 18.31 -3.48
C LEU A 606 -16.24 16.82 -3.68
N VAL A 607 -16.32 16.31 -4.92
CA VAL A 607 -15.95 14.91 -5.23
C VAL A 607 -14.49 14.65 -4.92
N VAL A 608 -13.57 15.54 -5.33
CA VAL A 608 -12.14 15.40 -5.04
C VAL A 608 -11.88 15.43 -3.53
N LEU A 609 -12.48 16.38 -2.80
CA LEU A 609 -12.38 16.47 -1.35
C LEU A 609 -12.92 15.21 -0.66
N LEU A 610 -14.07 14.70 -1.07
CA LEU A 610 -14.65 13.48 -0.52
C LEU A 610 -13.69 12.30 -0.72
N THR A 611 -13.18 12.11 -1.94
CA THR A 611 -12.24 11.01 -2.23
C THR A 611 -10.96 11.13 -1.40
N ALA A 612 -10.39 12.33 -1.29
CA ALA A 612 -9.19 12.59 -0.50
C ALA A 612 -9.44 12.31 0.98
N SER A 613 -10.53 12.84 1.56
CA SER A 613 -10.88 12.62 2.96
C SER A 613 -11.10 11.15 3.28
N THR A 614 -11.78 10.39 2.41
CA THR A 614 -11.99 8.95 2.60
C THR A 614 -10.68 8.15 2.53
N LEU A 615 -9.74 8.57 1.67
CA LEU A 615 -8.40 7.97 1.59
C LEU A 615 -7.57 8.27 2.84
N THR A 616 -7.71 9.46 3.45
CA THR A 616 -6.98 9.83 4.68
C THR A 616 -7.57 9.24 5.96
N LEU A 617 -8.83 8.80 5.94
CA LEU A 617 -9.51 8.20 7.09
C LEU A 617 -9.23 6.70 7.22
N LEU A 618 -8.55 6.08 6.26
CA LEU A 618 -8.02 4.73 6.43
C LEU A 618 -6.74 4.79 7.28
N PRO A 619 -6.69 4.09 8.43
CA PRO A 619 -5.48 3.95 9.23
C PRO A 619 -4.42 3.07 8.56
#